data_AF-A0A137Q9B9-F1
#
_entry.id   AF-A0A137Q9B9-F1
#
_cell.length_a   1.000
_cell.length_b   1.000
_cell.length_c   1.000
_cell.angle_alpha   90.00
_cell.angle_beta   90.00
_cell.angle_gamma   90.00
#
_symmetry.space_group_name_H-M   'P 1'
#
loop_
_entity.id
_entity.type
_entity.pdbx_description
1 polymer ?
#
loop_
_entity_poly.entity_id
_entity_poly.type
_entity_poly.pdbx_seq_one_letter_code
_entity_poly.pdbx_strand_id
1 'polypeptide(L)'
;METAVDSTKYTSPSGAKLVRYILAKLPNPLELHSYQEEGICQVLDGEDVLATMATGAGKTGLLSLLMIVIHELLKNPTLTIRELLFPQSPCMIVVCLTKALEHDMSIRMTDFGLQTIVINRDTLADAWSQKRDLWNEARQAPDALLLSPEELATDECRQLFNDKTFAARTTVLAVDEIHLLYYWGQSF
;
A
#
# COMPACT_ATOMS: atom_id res chain seq x y z
N MET A 1 26.23 17.54 19.36
CA MET A 1 24.98 18.28 19.61
C MET A 1 23.87 17.25 19.48
N GLU A 2 23.43 16.66 20.59
CA GLU A 2 22.33 15.70 20.58
C GLU A 2 21.04 16.46 20.25
N THR A 3 20.51 16.22 19.06
CA THR A 3 19.17 16.68 18.67
C THR A 3 18.16 16.03 19.62
N ALA A 4 17.33 16.85 20.27
CA ALA A 4 16.23 16.35 21.10
C ALA A 4 15.40 15.34 20.28
N VAL A 5 15.17 14.16 20.84
CA VAL A 5 14.37 13.11 20.19
C VAL A 5 12.94 13.61 20.08
N ASP A 6 12.48 13.85 18.85
CA ASP A 6 11.10 14.22 18.57
C ASP A 6 10.20 13.00 18.82
N SER A 7 9.50 13.01 19.96
CA SER A 7 8.61 11.92 20.37
C SER A 7 7.31 11.85 19.56
N THR A 8 7.09 12.78 18.63
CA THR A 8 5.90 12.83 17.77
C THR A 8 6.08 12.10 16.44
N LYS A 9 7.26 11.55 16.19
CA LYS A 9 7.61 10.84 14.96
C LYS A 9 7.60 9.32 15.10
N TYR A 10 7.14 8.63 14.07
CA TYR A 10 7.19 7.18 13.98
C TYR A 10 8.63 6.67 13.82
N THR A 11 9.51 7.46 13.20
CA THR A 11 10.96 7.20 13.12
C THR A 11 11.70 7.32 14.45
N SER A 12 11.07 7.85 15.51
CA SER A 12 11.65 7.87 16.86
C SER A 12 11.69 6.47 17.49
N PRO A 13 12.55 6.21 18.50
CA PRO A 13 12.57 4.91 19.19
C PRO A 13 11.22 4.51 19.80
N SER A 14 10.45 5.47 20.31
CA SER A 14 9.09 5.24 20.83
C SER A 14 8.08 4.93 19.73
N GLY A 15 8.16 5.64 18.59
CA GLY A 15 7.31 5.41 17.43
C GLY A 15 7.56 4.03 16.79
N ALA A 16 8.82 3.68 16.58
CA ALA A 16 9.20 2.36 16.08
C ALA A 16 8.75 1.24 17.02
N LYS A 17 8.86 1.45 18.35
CA LYS A 17 8.35 0.50 19.35
C LYS A 17 6.84 0.32 19.26
N LEU A 18 6.08 1.38 18.99
CA LEU A 18 4.64 1.31 18.75
C LEU A 18 4.32 0.49 17.49
N VAL A 19 5.03 0.73 16.37
CA VAL A 19 4.85 -0.04 15.13
C VAL A 19 5.09 -1.53 15.38
N ARG A 20 6.18 -1.89 16.07
CA ARG A 20 6.43 -3.28 16.49
C ARG A 20 5.32 -3.83 17.37
N TYR A 21 4.82 -3.05 18.32
CA TYR A 21 3.74 -3.46 19.21
C TYR A 21 2.45 -3.77 18.44
N ILE A 22 2.12 -2.97 17.42
CA ILE A 22 0.97 -3.22 16.55
C ILE A 22 1.17 -4.53 15.77
N LEU A 23 2.32 -4.69 15.11
CA LEU A 23 2.59 -5.84 14.26
C LEU A 23 2.76 -7.15 15.05
N ALA A 24 3.22 -7.10 16.30
CA ALA A 24 3.33 -8.26 17.18
C ALA A 24 1.98 -8.90 17.55
N LYS A 25 0.86 -8.21 17.30
CA LYS A 25 -0.49 -8.76 17.52
C LYS A 25 -0.98 -9.64 16.36
N LEU A 26 -0.24 -9.69 15.24
CA LEU A 26 -0.65 -10.48 14.09
C LEU A 26 -0.67 -11.99 14.44
N PRO A 27 -1.62 -12.76 13.90
CA PRO A 27 -1.88 -14.15 14.30
C PRO A 27 -0.72 -15.11 14.02
N ASN A 28 0.23 -14.73 13.18
CA ASN A 28 1.50 -15.43 12.99
C ASN A 28 2.65 -14.47 13.32
N PRO A 29 3.66 -14.89 14.10
CA PRO A 29 4.84 -14.08 14.34
C PRO A 29 5.59 -13.90 13.02
N LEU A 30 5.33 -12.79 12.35
CA LEU A 30 6.07 -12.39 11.16
C LEU A 30 7.44 -11.88 11.60
N GLU A 31 8.49 -12.35 10.95
CA GLU A 31 9.80 -11.73 11.09
C GLU A 31 9.76 -10.36 10.41
N LEU A 32 9.62 -9.30 11.21
CA LEU A 32 9.72 -7.93 10.73
C LEU A 32 11.19 -7.60 10.52
N HIS A 33 11.61 -7.42 9.26
CA HIS A 33 12.96 -6.95 8.98
C HIS A 33 13.10 -5.47 9.33
N SER A 34 14.29 -5.07 9.79
CA SER A 34 14.55 -3.68 10.22
C SER A 34 14.28 -2.66 9.12
N TYR A 35 14.60 -2.98 7.86
CA TYR A 35 14.34 -2.10 6.72
C TYR A 35 12.84 -1.97 6.39
N GLN A 36 12.02 -2.97 6.73
CA GLN A 36 10.57 -2.87 6.56
C GLN A 36 9.99 -1.92 7.61
N GLU A 37 10.44 -2.06 8.86
CA GLU A 37 10.06 -1.15 9.94
C GLU A 37 10.47 0.29 9.64
N GLU A 38 11.71 0.50 9.17
CA GLU A 38 12.21 1.82 8.80
C GLU A 38 11.34 2.43 7.70
N GLY A 39 11.07 1.69 6.62
CA GLY A 39 10.19 2.14 5.53
C GLY A 39 8.78 2.50 6.02
N ILE A 40 8.18 1.65 6.87
CA ILE A 40 6.85 1.93 7.45
C ILE A 40 6.89 3.23 8.27
N CYS A 41 7.88 3.39 9.14
CA CYS A 41 7.97 4.57 10.00
C CYS A 41 8.14 5.86 9.19
N GLN A 42 8.95 5.85 8.13
CA GLN A 42 9.14 6.99 7.23
C GLN A 42 7.82 7.37 6.54
N VAL A 43 7.09 6.39 5.97
CA VAL A 43 5.80 6.66 5.31
C VAL A 43 4.77 7.18 6.29
N LEU A 44 4.70 6.63 7.52
CA LEU A 44 3.79 7.12 8.56
C LEU A 44 4.13 8.55 9.03
N ASP A 45 5.40 8.97 8.89
CA ASP A 45 5.83 10.34 9.14
C ASP A 45 5.47 11.31 7.99
N GLY A 46 5.00 10.78 6.86
CA GLY A 46 4.60 11.54 5.66
C GLY A 46 5.74 11.70 4.65
N GLU A 47 6.80 10.91 4.76
CA GLU A 47 7.96 10.97 3.87
C GLU A 47 7.83 10.00 2.68
N ASP A 48 8.29 10.43 1.51
CA ASP A 48 8.40 9.56 0.34
C ASP A 48 9.59 8.60 0.49
N VAL A 49 9.38 7.31 0.19
CA VAL A 49 10.38 6.26 0.39
C VAL A 49 10.76 5.59 -0.93
N LEU A 50 12.07 5.63 -1.26
CA LEU A 50 12.67 4.79 -2.29
C LEU A 50 13.31 3.55 -1.65
N ALA A 51 12.61 2.42 -1.66
CA ALA A 51 13.08 1.18 -1.06
C ALA A 51 13.88 0.32 -2.06
N THR A 52 15.21 0.30 -1.95
CA THR A 52 16.07 -0.59 -2.74
C THR A 52 16.25 -1.93 -2.02
N MET A 53 15.51 -2.94 -2.46
CA MET A 53 15.46 -4.25 -1.82
C MET A 53 15.72 -5.37 -2.83
N ALA A 54 16.48 -6.38 -2.44
CA ALA A 54 16.68 -7.57 -3.27
C ALA A 54 15.34 -8.30 -3.52
N THR A 55 15.22 -8.97 -4.66
CA THR A 55 14.06 -9.83 -4.95
C THR A 55 13.92 -10.91 -3.87
N GLY A 56 12.70 -11.10 -3.37
CA GLY A 56 12.42 -12.02 -2.26
C GLY A 56 12.67 -11.45 -0.86
N ALA A 57 13.25 -10.25 -0.72
CA ALA A 57 13.50 -9.63 0.59
C ALA A 57 12.23 -9.06 1.28
N GLY A 58 11.04 -9.36 0.75
CA GLY A 58 9.77 -8.98 1.37
C GLY A 58 9.25 -7.58 1.02
N LYS A 59 9.43 -7.12 -0.24
CA LYS A 59 8.83 -5.86 -0.73
C LYS A 59 7.30 -5.83 -0.55
N THR A 60 6.62 -6.92 -0.92
CA THR A 60 5.17 -7.04 -0.68
C THR A 60 4.84 -7.00 0.81
N GLY A 61 5.68 -7.61 1.65
CA GLY A 61 5.52 -7.56 3.11
C GLY A 61 5.58 -6.14 3.67
N LEU A 62 6.50 -5.29 3.18
CA LEU A 62 6.57 -3.88 3.54
C LEU A 62 5.22 -3.17 3.30
N LEU A 63 4.65 -3.34 2.10
CA LEU A 63 3.37 -2.72 1.73
C LEU A 63 2.19 -3.26 2.54
N SER A 64 2.11 -4.58 2.72
CA SER A 64 1.03 -5.21 3.51
C SER A 64 1.07 -4.75 4.97
N LEU A 65 2.26 -4.74 5.58
CA LEU A 65 2.44 -4.35 6.97
C LEU A 65 2.16 -2.87 7.19
N LEU A 66 2.53 -2.01 6.23
CA LEU A 66 2.16 -0.60 6.24
C LEU A 66 0.64 -0.43 6.33
N MET A 67 -0.13 -1.10 5.46
CA MET A 67 -1.59 -1.02 5.49
C MET A 67 -2.18 -1.53 6.80
N ILE A 68 -1.67 -2.66 7.33
CA ILE A 68 -2.09 -3.19 8.63
C ILE A 68 -1.90 -2.14 9.74
N VAL A 69 -0.74 -1.47 9.78
CA VAL A 69 -0.46 -0.45 10.78
C VAL A 69 -1.40 0.74 10.63
N ILE A 70 -1.65 1.20 9.40
CA ILE A 70 -2.61 2.27 9.12
C ILE A 70 -4.00 1.89 9.64
N HIS A 71 -4.48 0.68 9.35
CA HIS A 71 -5.79 0.22 9.83
C HIS A 71 -5.87 0.15 11.36
N GLU A 72 -4.82 -0.34 12.04
CA GLU A 72 -4.82 -0.43 13.50
C GLU A 72 -4.82 0.97 14.15
N LEU A 73 -4.07 1.92 13.59
CA LEU A 73 -4.05 3.30 14.06
C LEU A 73 -5.42 3.98 13.87
N LEU A 74 -6.09 3.75 12.73
CA LEU A 74 -7.44 4.25 12.48
C LEU A 74 -8.49 3.65 13.42
N LYS A 75 -8.37 2.34 13.72
CA LYS A 75 -9.27 1.65 14.66
C LYS A 75 -9.05 2.10 16.10
N ASN A 76 -7.83 2.45 16.46
CA ASN A 76 -7.44 2.85 17.82
C ASN A 76 -6.73 4.21 17.81
N PRO A 77 -7.45 5.34 17.64
CA PRO A 77 -6.84 6.67 17.59
C PRO A 77 -6.04 7.06 18.85
N THR A 78 -6.27 6.38 19.98
CA THR A 78 -5.49 6.58 21.22
C THR A 78 -4.08 6.03 21.14
N LEU A 79 -3.78 5.17 20.17
CA LEU A 79 -2.43 4.64 19.92
C LEU A 79 -1.57 5.61 19.11
N THR A 80 -2.14 6.67 18.54
CA THR A 80 -1.41 7.54 17.63
C THR A 80 -0.50 8.48 18.41
N ILE A 81 0.69 8.74 17.88
CA ILE A 81 1.68 9.66 18.49
C ILE A 81 1.62 11.06 17.87
N ARG A 82 0.79 11.21 16.83
CA ARG A 82 0.49 12.44 16.10
C ARG A 82 -0.91 12.36 15.51
N GLU A 83 -1.39 13.47 14.97
CA GLU A 83 -2.62 13.50 14.17
C GLU A 83 -2.45 12.60 12.94
N LEU A 84 -3.42 11.69 12.73
CA LEU A 84 -3.41 10.80 11.58
C LEU A 84 -3.87 11.56 10.34
N LEU A 85 -3.08 11.43 9.27
CA LEU A 85 -3.42 11.99 7.95
C LEU A 85 -4.19 10.99 7.07
N PHE A 86 -4.51 9.82 7.61
CA PHE A 86 -5.12 8.72 6.87
C PHE A 86 -6.65 8.85 6.84
N PRO A 87 -7.30 8.68 5.67
CA PRO A 87 -8.75 8.69 5.58
C PRO A 87 -9.38 7.43 6.18
N GLN A 88 -10.67 7.51 6.50
CA GLN A 88 -11.44 6.32 6.83
C GLN A 88 -11.51 5.39 5.61
N SER A 89 -11.35 4.08 5.84
CA SER A 89 -11.30 3.08 4.77
C SER A 89 -10.20 3.36 3.73
N PRO A 90 -8.92 3.38 4.17
CA PRO A 90 -7.79 3.74 3.32
C PRO A 90 -7.61 2.75 2.15
N CYS A 91 -7.14 3.23 1.01
CA CYS A 91 -6.80 2.43 -0.15
C CYS A 91 -5.38 2.76 -0.65
N MET A 92 -4.54 1.74 -0.76
CA MET A 92 -3.24 1.82 -1.42
C MET A 92 -3.40 1.54 -2.92
N ILE A 93 -2.75 2.33 -3.77
CA ILE A 93 -2.60 2.04 -5.19
C ILE A 93 -1.23 1.43 -5.41
N VAL A 94 -1.16 0.29 -6.09
CA VAL A 94 0.09 -0.38 -6.43
C VAL A 94 0.20 -0.50 -7.94
N VAL A 95 1.24 0.09 -8.50
CA VAL A 95 1.57 0.00 -9.91
C VAL A 95 2.57 -1.14 -10.09
N CYS A 96 2.17 -2.16 -10.84
CA CYS A 96 2.95 -3.36 -11.10
C CYS A 96 3.27 -3.45 -12.59
N LEU A 97 4.49 -3.86 -12.95
CA LEU A 97 4.88 -3.92 -14.37
C LEU A 97 4.30 -5.11 -15.13
N THR A 98 3.92 -6.17 -14.43
CA THR A 98 3.44 -7.39 -15.08
C THR A 98 2.24 -7.95 -14.34
N LYS A 99 1.33 -8.56 -15.10
CA LYS A 99 0.17 -9.27 -14.57
C LYS A 99 0.55 -10.33 -13.53
N ALA A 100 1.64 -11.06 -13.77
CA ALA A 100 2.12 -12.07 -12.84
C ALA A 100 2.47 -11.47 -11.47
N LEU A 101 3.13 -10.30 -11.45
CA LEU A 101 3.43 -9.58 -10.22
C LEU A 101 2.17 -9.06 -9.54
N GLU A 102 1.20 -8.52 -10.30
CA GLU A 102 -0.10 -8.09 -9.75
C GLU A 102 -0.79 -9.24 -9.01
N HIS A 103 -0.90 -10.41 -9.65
CA HIS A 103 -1.53 -11.59 -9.05
C HIS A 103 -0.76 -12.09 -7.82
N ASP A 104 0.55 -12.24 -7.93
CA ASP A 104 1.39 -12.71 -6.83
C ASP A 104 1.35 -11.77 -5.61
N MET A 105 1.31 -10.45 -5.86
CA MET A 105 1.20 -9.46 -4.79
C MET A 105 -0.18 -9.48 -4.15
N SER A 106 -1.24 -9.58 -4.96
CA SER A 106 -2.63 -9.66 -4.46
C SER A 106 -2.85 -10.89 -3.59
N ILE A 107 -2.33 -12.07 -3.98
CA ILE A 107 -2.40 -13.29 -3.17
C ILE A 107 -1.71 -13.06 -1.82
N ARG A 108 -0.47 -12.57 -1.83
CA ARG A 108 0.29 -12.31 -0.59
C ARG A 108 -0.40 -11.29 0.31
N MET A 109 -0.94 -10.20 -0.24
CA MET A 109 -1.69 -9.20 0.55
C MET A 109 -2.97 -9.79 1.15
N THR A 110 -3.65 -10.67 0.40
CA THR A 110 -4.83 -11.38 0.88
C THR A 110 -4.49 -12.37 2.00
N ASP A 111 -3.32 -13.02 1.97
CA ASP A 111 -2.82 -13.85 3.07
C ASP A 111 -2.59 -13.04 4.36
N PHE A 112 -2.33 -11.74 4.24
CA PHE A 112 -2.29 -10.79 5.35
C PHE A 112 -3.66 -10.30 5.81
N GLY A 113 -4.74 -10.75 5.16
CA GLY A 113 -6.12 -10.37 5.45
C GLY A 113 -6.56 -9.05 4.80
N LEU A 114 -5.80 -8.51 3.86
CA LEU A 114 -6.16 -7.29 3.13
C LEU A 114 -7.09 -7.62 1.95
N GLN A 115 -8.08 -6.76 1.72
CA GLN A 115 -8.95 -6.82 0.55
C GLN A 115 -8.25 -6.19 -0.64
N THR A 116 -8.01 -6.97 -1.70
CA THR A 116 -7.31 -6.49 -2.89
C THR A 116 -8.16 -6.63 -4.15
N ILE A 117 -8.01 -5.69 -5.07
CA ILE A 117 -8.56 -5.79 -6.44
C ILE A 117 -7.39 -5.64 -7.41
N VAL A 118 -7.30 -6.58 -8.36
CA VAL A 118 -6.36 -6.51 -9.48
C VAL A 118 -7.15 -6.11 -10.72
N ILE A 119 -6.78 -4.99 -11.34
CA ILE A 119 -7.36 -4.55 -12.60
C ILE A 119 -6.32 -4.69 -13.71
N ASN A 120 -6.58 -5.64 -14.59
CA ASN A 120 -5.90 -5.78 -15.86
C ASN A 120 -6.88 -6.37 -16.88
N ARG A 121 -6.49 -6.41 -18.15
CA ARG A 121 -7.30 -7.00 -19.22
C ARG A 121 -7.88 -8.40 -18.92
N ASP A 122 -7.14 -9.27 -18.24
CA ASP A 122 -7.58 -10.65 -18.00
C ASP A 122 -8.59 -10.72 -16.85
N THR A 123 -8.34 -9.98 -15.75
CA THR A 123 -9.28 -9.90 -14.63
C THR A 123 -10.57 -9.18 -15.00
N LEU A 124 -10.49 -8.15 -15.86
CA LEU A 124 -11.65 -7.48 -16.41
C LEU A 124 -12.49 -8.43 -17.28
N ALA A 125 -11.86 -9.23 -18.14
CA ALA A 125 -12.55 -10.20 -18.97
C ALA A 125 -13.22 -11.32 -18.14
N ASP A 126 -12.53 -11.84 -17.13
CA ASP A 126 -13.08 -12.84 -16.22
C ASP A 126 -14.27 -12.28 -15.42
N ALA A 127 -14.12 -11.11 -14.81
CA ALA A 127 -15.19 -10.45 -14.07
C ALA A 127 -16.41 -10.19 -14.95
N TRP A 128 -16.21 -9.72 -16.18
CA TRP A 128 -17.30 -9.51 -17.13
C TRP A 128 -18.06 -10.80 -17.44
N SER A 129 -17.36 -11.93 -17.61
CA SER A 129 -18.00 -13.24 -17.81
C SER A 129 -18.87 -13.67 -16.64
N GLN A 130 -18.53 -13.20 -15.43
CA GLN A 130 -19.26 -13.41 -14.18
C GLN A 130 -20.29 -12.31 -13.88
N LYS A 131 -20.53 -11.38 -14.82
CA LYS A 131 -21.42 -10.21 -14.65
C LYS A 131 -21.02 -9.30 -13.49
N ARG A 132 -19.72 -9.20 -13.22
CA ARG A 132 -19.10 -8.30 -12.24
C ARG A 132 -18.48 -7.09 -12.93
N ASP A 133 -18.33 -6.00 -12.18
CA ASP A 133 -17.70 -4.76 -12.63
C ASP A 133 -16.59 -4.39 -11.64
N LEU A 134 -15.34 -4.69 -11.99
CA LEU A 134 -14.19 -4.43 -11.12
C LEU A 134 -13.96 -2.94 -10.87
N TRP A 135 -14.31 -2.06 -11.81
CA TRP A 135 -14.18 -0.62 -11.60
C TRP A 135 -15.20 -0.13 -10.56
N ASN A 136 -16.41 -0.69 -10.57
CA ASN A 136 -17.39 -0.43 -9.52
C ASN A 136 -16.98 -1.05 -8.18
N GLU A 137 -16.46 -2.28 -8.18
CA GLU A 137 -15.95 -2.93 -6.96
C GLU A 137 -14.78 -2.16 -6.34
N ALA A 138 -13.88 -1.58 -7.15
CA ALA A 138 -12.79 -0.71 -6.68
C ALA A 138 -13.30 0.50 -5.86
N ARG A 139 -14.53 0.97 -6.13
CA ARG A 139 -15.16 2.04 -5.35
C ARG A 139 -15.68 1.57 -3.98
N GLN A 140 -15.99 0.28 -3.83
CA GLN A 140 -16.67 -0.30 -2.65
C GLN A 140 -15.77 -0.52 -1.42
N ALA A 141 -14.47 -0.28 -1.57
CA ALA A 141 -13.45 -0.30 -0.52
C ALA A 141 -12.47 -1.47 -0.43
N PRO A 142 -11.66 -1.71 -1.47
CA PRO A 142 -10.43 -2.48 -1.29
C PRO A 142 -9.42 -1.70 -0.43
N ASP A 143 -8.59 -2.44 0.31
CA ASP A 143 -7.41 -1.93 1.01
C ASP A 143 -6.27 -1.68 0.02
N ALA A 144 -6.20 -2.45 -1.08
CA ALA A 144 -5.25 -2.21 -2.16
C ALA A 144 -5.85 -2.43 -3.56
N LEU A 145 -5.54 -1.51 -4.48
CA LEU A 145 -5.82 -1.62 -5.91
C LEU A 145 -4.50 -1.82 -6.66
N LEU A 146 -4.36 -2.96 -7.34
CA LEU A 146 -3.18 -3.30 -8.13
C LEU A 146 -3.51 -3.19 -9.62
N LEU A 147 -2.64 -2.55 -10.38
CA LEU A 147 -2.83 -2.31 -11.80
C LEU A 147 -1.49 -2.03 -12.50
N SER A 148 -1.49 -2.03 -13.82
CA SER A 148 -0.31 -1.75 -14.62
C SER A 148 -0.18 -0.26 -15.02
N PRO A 149 1.00 0.20 -15.49
CA PRO A 149 1.14 1.53 -16.06
C PRO A 149 0.20 1.80 -17.25
N GLU A 150 -0.10 0.78 -18.06
CA GLU A 150 -1.06 0.89 -19.16
C GLU A 150 -2.49 1.09 -18.64
N GLU A 151 -2.89 0.33 -17.62
CA GLU A 151 -4.22 0.47 -17.01
C GLU A 151 -4.36 1.84 -16.31
N LEU A 152 -3.29 2.38 -15.71
CA LEU A 152 -3.25 3.76 -15.20
C LEU A 152 -3.59 4.81 -16.27
N ALA A 153 -3.22 4.56 -17.52
CA ALA A 153 -3.41 5.51 -18.61
C ALA A 153 -4.84 5.49 -19.20
N THR A 154 -5.66 4.51 -18.81
CA THR A 154 -7.03 4.34 -19.33
C THR A 154 -7.99 5.43 -18.85
N ASP A 155 -9.05 5.65 -19.63
CA ASP A 155 -10.10 6.60 -19.26
C ASP A 155 -10.90 6.11 -18.05
N GLU A 156 -11.09 4.80 -17.91
CA GLU A 156 -11.76 4.14 -16.78
C GLU A 156 -10.99 4.38 -15.47
N CYS A 157 -9.67 4.21 -15.48
CA CYS A 157 -8.84 4.53 -14.32
C CYS A 157 -8.91 6.02 -13.97
N ARG A 158 -8.85 6.89 -14.98
CA ARG A 158 -9.02 8.34 -14.77
C ARG A 158 -10.39 8.68 -14.16
N GLN A 159 -11.45 8.03 -14.60
CA GLN A 159 -12.79 8.20 -14.02
C GLN A 159 -12.85 7.71 -12.57
N LEU A 160 -12.18 6.61 -12.24
CA LEU A 160 -12.07 6.13 -10.85
C LEU A 160 -11.34 7.15 -9.98
N PHE A 161 -10.21 7.70 -10.42
CA PHE A 161 -9.45 8.69 -9.65
C PHE A 161 -10.13 10.06 -9.58
N ASN A 162 -11.00 10.40 -10.53
CA ASN A 162 -11.84 11.58 -10.47
C ASN A 162 -13.11 11.40 -9.61
N ASP A 163 -13.42 10.16 -9.21
CA ASP A 163 -14.50 9.90 -8.25
C ASP A 163 -14.07 10.40 -6.86
N LYS A 164 -14.82 11.37 -6.32
CA LYS A 164 -14.50 12.00 -5.04
C LYS A 164 -14.50 11.02 -3.86
N THR A 165 -15.32 9.98 -3.92
CA THR A 165 -15.43 8.98 -2.85
C THR A 165 -14.20 8.09 -2.84
N PHE A 166 -13.75 7.67 -4.02
CA PHE A 166 -12.52 6.90 -4.16
C PHE A 166 -11.29 7.74 -3.83
N ALA A 167 -11.17 8.94 -4.43
CA ALA A 167 -10.02 9.83 -4.22
C ALA A 167 -9.83 10.23 -2.75
N ALA A 168 -10.93 10.42 -2.00
CA ALA A 168 -10.87 10.74 -0.58
C ALA A 168 -10.30 9.59 0.28
N ARG A 169 -10.20 8.37 -0.25
CA ARG A 169 -9.71 7.18 0.44
C ARG A 169 -8.29 6.78 0.03
N THR A 170 -7.82 7.25 -1.12
CA THR A 170 -6.46 6.97 -1.60
C THR A 170 -5.44 7.52 -0.62
N THR A 171 -4.55 6.66 -0.13
CA THR A 171 -3.60 7.06 0.92
C THR A 171 -2.13 6.80 0.62
N VAL A 172 -1.82 5.80 -0.21
CA VAL A 172 -0.43 5.45 -0.55
C VAL A 172 -0.39 5.09 -2.02
N LEU A 173 0.61 5.59 -2.72
CA LEU A 173 0.98 5.15 -4.06
C LEU A 173 2.29 4.37 -3.96
N ALA A 174 2.26 3.09 -4.31
CA ALA A 174 3.42 2.24 -4.44
C ALA A 174 3.68 1.94 -5.91
N VAL A 175 4.93 2.09 -6.35
CA VAL A 175 5.34 1.73 -7.72
C VAL A 175 6.41 0.65 -7.61
N ASP A 176 6.06 -0.57 -7.98
CA ASP A 176 7.02 -1.67 -8.02
C ASP A 176 7.99 -1.47 -9.19
N GLU A 177 9.24 -1.90 -8.98
CA GLU A 177 10.32 -1.78 -9.96
C GLU A 177 10.46 -0.37 -10.57
N ILE A 178 10.31 0.66 -9.73
CA ILE A 178 10.37 2.09 -10.09
C ILE A 178 11.59 2.49 -10.93
N HIS A 179 12.69 1.74 -10.84
CA HIS A 179 13.88 1.96 -11.65
C HIS A 179 13.59 1.90 -13.16
N LEU A 180 12.55 1.18 -13.61
CA LEU A 180 12.15 1.13 -15.01
C LEU A 180 11.50 2.41 -15.51
N LEU A 181 11.02 3.30 -14.63
CA LEU A 181 10.56 4.62 -15.05
C LEU A 181 11.66 5.39 -15.79
N TYR A 182 12.90 5.28 -15.32
CA TYR A 182 14.05 5.91 -15.97
C TYR A 182 14.38 5.26 -17.33
N TYR A 183 14.32 3.93 -17.41
CA TYR A 183 14.73 3.20 -18.63
C TYR A 183 13.66 3.18 -19.71
N TRP A 184 12.39 3.02 -19.34
CA TRP A 184 11.28 2.75 -20.27
C TRP A 184 10.28 3.91 -20.33
N GLY A 185 10.18 4.73 -19.29
CA GLY A 185 9.17 5.78 -19.19
C GLY A 185 9.28 6.89 -20.24
N GLN A 186 10.45 7.07 -20.89
CA GLN A 186 10.59 8.05 -21.98
C GLN A 186 9.96 7.60 -23.30
N SER A 187 9.80 6.29 -23.49
CA SER A 187 9.29 5.67 -24.72
C SER A 187 7.91 5.05 -24.56
N PHE A 188 7.33 5.16 -23.37
CA PHE A 188 6.04 4.58 -23.00
C PHE A 188 4.89 5.50 -23.35
#